data_AF-A4XB74-F1
#
_entry.id   AF-A4XB74-F1
#
_cell.length_a   1.000
_cell.length_b   1.000
_cell.length_c   1.000
_cell.angle_alpha   90.00
_cell.angle_beta   90.00
_cell.angle_gamma   90.00
#
_symmetry.space_group_name_H-M   'P 1'
#
loop_
_entity.id
_entity.type
_entity.pdbx_description
1 polymer ?
#
loop_
_entity_poly.entity_id
_entity_poly.type
_entity_poly.pdbx_seq_one_letter_code
_entity_poly.pdbx_strand_id
1 'polypeptide(L)'
;MPPVAPSPILRRRRLGTELRRLRETTGLTGDQVVERVGWASASKLSRLENGRSRPDPQDVRALLDLYRVDVTLRDELLTITGEAGDIRGWLRNYPVMTPQQRGFAELEAGCVEISEYHPLLVPGLLQTPGYARIRIASARDVEEAAGEPDVTEDIETEVGARLARQSLLTRGPDAPRYTAVLEETALGGRAGPADVLREQLTQLYELAMLPNVTLHVLTRDTQASGWYLPPTAFSLYRFTDPQDPETLAIESGFLNTMSTEAKILNRYKVVFEWLCTAALPASDTLSWLNQARGRPLDAAPSSTAAFGAAAPPAQRRRRPGRLTER
;
A
#
# COMPACT_ATOMS: atom_id res chain seq x y z
N MET A 1 7.32 -15.04 -14.61
CA MET A 1 7.47 -14.02 -13.55
C MET A 1 8.63 -14.43 -12.65
N PRO A 2 9.43 -13.48 -12.17
CA PRO A 2 10.73 -13.74 -11.55
C PRO A 2 10.60 -14.24 -10.11
N PRO A 3 11.68 -14.82 -9.54
CA PRO A 3 11.63 -15.49 -8.24
C PRO A 3 11.24 -14.55 -7.11
N VAL A 4 10.87 -15.14 -5.97
CA VAL A 4 10.62 -14.53 -4.64
C VAL A 4 11.91 -13.90 -4.08
N ALA A 5 12.62 -13.11 -4.89
CA ALA A 5 13.75 -12.33 -4.42
C ALA A 5 13.16 -11.21 -3.54
N PRO A 6 13.57 -11.13 -2.26
CA PRO A 6 13.08 -10.11 -1.35
C PRO A 6 13.37 -8.73 -1.93
N SER A 7 12.37 -7.85 -1.83
CA SER A 7 12.45 -6.52 -2.45
C SER A 7 13.65 -5.72 -1.95
N PRO A 8 14.34 -4.97 -2.83
CA PRO A 8 15.41 -4.08 -2.44
C PRO A 8 15.02 -3.09 -1.35
N ILE A 9 13.79 -2.57 -1.31
CA ILE A 9 13.35 -1.68 -0.21
C ILE A 9 13.21 -2.43 1.11
N LEU A 10 12.71 -3.67 1.08
CA LEU A 10 12.64 -4.48 2.29
C LEU A 10 14.03 -4.72 2.86
N ARG A 11 14.99 -5.07 2.00
CA ARG A 11 16.40 -5.24 2.37
C ARG A 11 17.02 -3.95 2.89
N ARG A 12 16.69 -2.79 2.32
CA ARG A 12 17.10 -1.47 2.87
C ARG A 12 16.56 -1.25 4.28
N ARG A 13 15.30 -1.60 4.54
CA ARG A 13 14.69 -1.43 5.85
C ARG A 13 15.31 -2.37 6.88
N ARG A 14 15.46 -3.66 6.56
CA ARG A 14 16.17 -4.61 7.44
C ARG A 14 17.58 -4.13 7.77
N LEU A 15 18.35 -3.73 6.76
CA LEU A 15 19.69 -3.19 6.95
C LEU A 15 19.65 -1.94 7.85
N GLY A 16 18.75 -1.01 7.60
CA GLY A 16 18.60 0.20 8.41
C GLY A 16 18.26 -0.09 9.87
N THR A 17 17.32 -1.01 10.10
CA THR A 17 16.92 -1.46 11.45
C THR A 17 18.10 -2.09 12.20
N GLU A 18 18.86 -2.98 11.57
CA GLU A 18 20.01 -3.62 12.20
C GLU A 18 21.15 -2.61 12.44
N LEU A 19 21.45 -1.72 11.49
CA LEU A 19 22.44 -0.66 11.69
C LEU A 19 22.06 0.26 12.86
N ARG A 20 20.79 0.64 12.96
CA ARG A 20 20.27 1.44 14.07
C ARG A 20 20.39 0.70 15.40
N ARG A 21 20.02 -0.57 15.44
CA ARG A 21 20.13 -1.42 16.63
C ARG A 21 21.59 -1.53 17.09
N LEU A 22 22.53 -1.72 16.18
CA LEU A 22 23.96 -1.78 16.47
C LEU A 22 24.47 -0.44 17.02
N ARG A 23 24.05 0.69 16.43
CA ARG A 23 24.36 2.03 16.95
C ARG A 23 23.85 2.23 18.38
N GLU A 24 22.61 1.87 18.63
CA GLU A 24 21.97 2.01 19.95
C GLU A 24 22.63 1.09 20.99
N THR A 25 22.99 -0.14 20.62
CA THR A 25 23.69 -1.10 21.49
C THR A 25 25.10 -0.65 21.86
N THR A 26 25.77 0.07 20.96
CA THR A 26 27.09 0.67 21.21
C THR A 26 27.01 2.01 21.95
N GLY A 27 25.79 2.50 22.26
CA GLY A 27 25.56 3.74 23.00
C GLY A 27 25.88 5.01 22.21
N LEU A 28 25.99 4.95 20.88
CA LEU A 28 26.40 6.07 20.06
C LEU A 28 25.20 6.92 19.59
N THR A 29 25.35 8.25 19.66
CA THR A 29 24.40 9.17 19.02
C THR A 29 24.67 9.27 17.51
N GLY A 30 23.68 9.73 16.75
CA GLY A 30 23.84 9.93 15.30
C GLY A 30 24.99 10.88 14.95
N ASP A 31 25.12 11.99 15.68
CA ASP A 31 26.17 12.97 15.46
C ASP A 31 27.57 12.39 15.76
N GLN A 32 27.70 11.61 16.83
CA GLN A 32 28.94 10.92 17.17
C GLN A 32 29.35 9.88 16.14
N VAL A 33 28.39 9.22 15.48
CA VAL A 33 28.69 8.30 14.37
C VAL A 33 29.22 9.08 13.19
N VAL A 34 28.48 10.11 12.76
CA VAL A 34 28.80 10.98 11.61
C VAL A 34 30.19 11.59 11.73
N GLU A 35 30.54 12.08 12.93
CA GLU A 35 31.87 12.62 13.24
C GLU A 35 32.97 11.55 13.06
N ARG A 36 32.78 10.35 13.62
CA ARG A 36 33.80 9.29 13.58
C ARG A 36 34.00 8.66 12.21
N VAL A 37 32.95 8.57 11.39
CA VAL A 37 33.05 8.06 10.01
C VAL A 37 33.37 9.15 8.98
N GLY A 38 33.44 10.42 9.40
CA GLY A 38 33.78 11.55 8.53
C GLY A 38 32.66 11.94 7.55
N TRP A 39 31.40 11.78 7.93
CA TRP A 39 30.27 12.20 7.09
C TRP A 39 29.88 13.66 7.34
N ALA A 40 29.32 14.31 6.32
CA ALA A 40 28.97 15.73 6.41
C ALA A 40 27.67 16.03 7.19
N SER A 41 26.78 15.03 7.39
CA SER A 41 25.48 15.26 8.05
C SER A 41 24.84 13.97 8.59
N ALA A 42 24.20 14.09 9.76
CA ALA A 42 23.33 13.06 10.34
C ALA A 42 22.10 12.72 9.49
N SER A 43 21.71 13.58 8.54
CA SER A 43 20.63 13.30 7.59
C SER A 43 20.96 12.11 6.66
N LYS A 44 22.24 11.85 6.38
CA LYS A 44 22.66 10.66 5.62
C LYS A 44 22.45 9.39 6.45
N LEU A 45 22.95 9.38 7.69
CA LEU A 45 22.78 8.26 8.61
C LEU A 45 21.31 7.98 8.89
N SER A 46 20.51 9.02 9.15
CA SER A 46 19.08 8.88 9.37
C SER A 46 18.36 8.26 8.16
N ARG A 47 18.66 8.67 6.93
CA ARG A 47 18.05 8.05 5.74
C ARG A 47 18.48 6.58 5.58
N LEU A 48 19.72 6.24 5.89
CA LEU A 48 20.21 4.86 5.85
C LEU A 48 19.53 3.98 6.92
N GLU A 49 19.52 4.43 8.18
CA GLU A 49 18.88 3.73 9.31
C GLU A 49 17.37 3.56 9.15
N ASN A 50 16.71 4.47 8.42
CA ASN A 50 15.29 4.36 8.09
C ASN A 50 15.03 3.66 6.74
N GLY A 51 16.05 3.10 6.08
CA GLY A 51 15.93 2.42 4.79
C GLY A 51 15.46 3.30 3.63
N ARG A 52 15.57 4.64 3.75
CA ARG A 52 15.08 5.63 2.78
C ARG A 52 16.09 5.97 1.67
N SER A 53 17.31 5.46 1.74
CA SER A 53 18.33 5.62 0.70
C SER A 53 18.94 4.28 0.31
N ARG A 54 19.41 4.19 -0.95
CA ARG A 54 20.24 3.06 -1.39
C ARG A 54 21.50 2.99 -0.51
N PRO A 55 21.84 1.84 0.08
CA PRO A 55 23.03 1.72 0.89
C PRO A 55 24.25 1.70 -0.02
N ASP A 56 25.26 2.46 0.37
CA ASP A 56 26.58 2.38 -0.24
C ASP A 56 27.39 1.30 0.51
N PRO A 57 27.93 0.28 -0.19
CA PRO A 57 28.70 -0.78 0.45
C PRO A 57 29.92 -0.28 1.26
N GLN A 58 30.54 0.83 0.87
CA GLN A 58 31.66 1.41 1.60
C GLN A 58 31.18 2.07 2.90
N ASP A 59 30.08 2.82 2.84
CA ASP A 59 29.45 3.41 4.02
C ASP A 59 29.06 2.36 5.05
N VAL A 60 28.42 1.27 4.58
CA VAL A 60 28.02 0.18 5.48
C VAL A 60 29.23 -0.48 6.13
N ARG A 61 30.31 -0.76 5.38
CA ARG A 61 31.54 -1.32 5.96
C ARG A 61 32.11 -0.43 7.07
N ALA A 62 32.16 0.88 6.84
CA ALA A 62 32.65 1.84 7.83
C ALA A 62 31.81 1.86 9.12
N LEU A 63 30.49 1.75 9.00
CA LEU A 63 29.60 1.62 10.17
C LEU A 63 29.82 0.29 10.91
N LEU A 64 29.94 -0.82 10.18
CA LEU A 64 30.19 -2.15 10.79
C LEU A 64 31.55 -2.21 11.50
N ASP A 65 32.58 -1.56 10.96
CA ASP A 65 33.88 -1.39 11.63
C ASP A 65 33.73 -0.57 12.93
N LEU A 66 33.02 0.56 12.87
CA LEU A 66 32.79 1.43 14.02
C LEU A 66 32.01 0.69 15.13
N TYR A 67 31.02 -0.11 14.76
CA TYR A 67 30.20 -0.86 15.70
C TYR A 67 30.85 -2.17 16.19
N ARG A 68 32.04 -2.53 15.66
CA ARG A 68 32.81 -3.72 16.04
C ARG A 68 32.01 -5.03 15.93
N VAL A 69 31.28 -5.17 14.83
CA VAL A 69 30.45 -6.34 14.53
C VAL A 69 31.33 -7.58 14.27
N ASP A 70 30.90 -8.74 14.74
CA ASP A 70 31.59 -10.01 14.47
C ASP A 70 31.54 -10.38 12.98
N VAL A 71 32.42 -11.29 12.56
CA VAL A 71 32.58 -11.67 11.14
C VAL A 71 31.30 -12.25 10.54
N THR A 72 30.54 -13.04 11.31
CA THR A 72 29.34 -13.73 10.80
C THR A 72 28.23 -12.73 10.52
N LEU A 73 27.92 -11.86 11.48
CA LEU A 73 26.92 -10.82 11.28
C LEU A 73 27.36 -9.77 10.24
N ARG A 74 28.66 -9.50 10.15
CA ARG A 74 29.23 -8.61 9.13
C ARG A 74 28.97 -9.13 7.72
N ASP A 75 29.26 -10.39 7.46
CA ASP A 75 29.08 -10.99 6.13
C ASP A 75 27.59 -11.05 5.73
N GLU A 76 26.71 -11.30 6.70
CA GLU A 76 25.26 -11.24 6.52
C GLU A 76 24.81 -9.84 6.10
N LEU A 77 25.18 -8.80 6.86
CA LEU A 77 24.76 -7.42 6.58
C LEU A 77 25.34 -6.87 5.27
N LEU A 78 26.55 -7.30 4.87
CA LEU A 78 27.12 -6.95 3.57
C LEU A 78 26.41 -7.66 2.40
N THR A 79 25.94 -8.89 2.61
CA THR A 79 25.09 -9.59 1.64
C THR A 79 23.77 -8.84 1.44
N ILE A 80 23.09 -8.50 2.55
CA ILE A 80 21.85 -7.68 2.53
C ILE A 80 22.09 -6.34 1.85
N THR A 81 23.26 -5.71 2.05
CA THR A 81 23.63 -4.45 1.39
C THR A 81 23.68 -4.57 -0.13
N GLY A 82 24.22 -5.67 -0.65
CA GLY A 82 24.22 -5.96 -2.09
C GLY A 82 22.81 -6.08 -2.64
N GLU A 83 21.97 -6.87 -1.99
CA GLU A 83 20.56 -7.10 -2.37
C GLU A 83 19.73 -5.80 -2.31
N ALA A 84 19.89 -5.02 -1.24
CA ALA A 84 19.27 -3.70 -1.05
C ALA A 84 19.67 -2.68 -2.14
N GLY A 85 20.82 -2.90 -2.78
CA GLY A 85 21.39 -2.07 -3.82
C GLY A 85 20.90 -2.38 -5.24
N ASP A 86 20.32 -3.56 -5.49
CA ASP A 86 19.99 -4.05 -6.84
C ASP A 86 18.53 -3.82 -7.26
N ILE A 87 18.13 -2.55 -7.28
CA ILE A 87 16.80 -2.16 -7.78
C ILE A 87 16.62 -2.47 -9.27
N ARG A 88 17.70 -2.40 -10.07
CA ARG A 88 17.61 -2.61 -11.52
C ARG A 88 17.36 -4.07 -11.87
N GLY A 89 18.03 -5.01 -11.18
CA GLY A 89 17.78 -6.44 -11.33
C GLY A 89 16.36 -6.82 -10.96
N TRP A 90 15.84 -6.23 -9.87
CA TRP A 90 14.46 -6.41 -9.45
C TRP A 90 13.45 -5.79 -10.43
N LEU A 91 13.74 -4.63 -11.05
CA LEU A 91 12.82 -3.96 -11.98
C LEU A 91 12.75 -4.58 -13.38
N ARG A 92 13.80 -5.26 -13.87
CA ARG A 92 13.79 -5.95 -15.20
C ARG A 92 12.69 -7.00 -15.39
N ASN A 93 12.01 -7.26 -14.30
CA ASN A 93 11.23 -8.41 -13.97
C ASN A 93 9.74 -8.02 -13.82
N TYR A 94 9.46 -6.72 -13.88
CA TYR A 94 8.13 -6.12 -13.83
C TYR A 94 7.91 -5.23 -15.07
N PRO A 95 6.65 -5.04 -15.49
CA PRO A 95 6.32 -3.99 -16.45
C PRO A 95 6.68 -2.60 -15.91
N VAL A 96 6.67 -1.62 -16.80
CA VAL A 96 6.88 -0.21 -16.44
C VAL A 96 5.83 0.20 -15.40
N MET A 97 6.27 0.80 -14.31
CA MET A 97 5.46 1.15 -13.14
C MET A 97 5.75 2.57 -12.71
N THR A 98 4.69 3.30 -12.32
CA THR A 98 4.82 4.57 -11.61
C THR A 98 5.57 4.38 -10.28
N PRO A 99 6.16 5.43 -9.71
CA PRO A 99 6.82 5.34 -8.40
C PRO A 99 5.92 4.75 -7.30
N GLN A 100 4.63 5.10 -7.31
CA GLN A 100 3.65 4.55 -6.39
C GLN A 100 3.43 3.06 -6.61
N GLN A 101 3.15 2.63 -7.84
CA GLN A 101 2.94 1.21 -8.15
C GLN A 101 4.15 0.36 -7.79
N ARG A 102 5.35 0.89 -8.06
CA ARG A 102 6.62 0.25 -7.70
C ARG A 102 6.75 0.06 -6.20
N GLY A 103 6.45 1.09 -5.40
CA GLY A 103 6.54 0.99 -3.94
C GLY A 103 5.66 -0.12 -3.35
N PHE A 104 4.46 -0.32 -3.88
CA PHE A 104 3.59 -1.43 -3.45
C PHE A 104 4.05 -2.79 -4.00
N ALA A 105 4.42 -2.87 -5.28
CA ALA A 105 4.95 -4.10 -5.86
C ALA A 105 6.18 -4.61 -5.09
N GLU A 106 7.00 -3.69 -4.62
CA GLU A 106 8.15 -3.97 -3.76
C GLU A 106 7.75 -4.57 -2.41
N LEU A 107 6.69 -4.09 -1.75
CA LEU A 107 6.20 -4.71 -0.52
C LEU A 107 5.64 -6.10 -0.81
N GLU A 108 4.77 -6.20 -1.82
CA GLU A 108 4.06 -7.41 -2.21
C GLU A 108 4.99 -8.58 -2.57
N ALA A 109 6.11 -8.30 -3.26
CA ALA A 109 6.99 -9.33 -3.81
C ALA A 109 7.62 -10.27 -2.76
N GLY A 110 7.80 -9.82 -1.52
CA GLY A 110 8.41 -10.61 -0.43
C GLY A 110 7.42 -11.07 0.64
N CYS A 111 6.12 -10.81 0.45
CA CYS A 111 5.12 -11.10 1.48
C CYS A 111 4.70 -12.57 1.47
N VAL A 112 4.50 -13.11 2.66
CA VAL A 112 3.76 -14.36 2.90
C VAL A 112 2.34 -14.09 3.36
N GLU A 113 2.09 -12.88 3.87
CA GLU A 113 0.79 -12.43 4.34
C GLU A 113 0.55 -10.97 3.98
N ILE A 114 -0.63 -10.70 3.44
CA ILE A 114 -1.13 -9.37 3.12
C ILE A 114 -2.52 -9.24 3.74
N SER A 115 -2.74 -8.17 4.49
CA SER A 115 -4.01 -7.87 5.16
C SER A 115 -4.43 -6.45 4.87
N GLU A 116 -5.58 -6.24 4.22
CA GLU A 116 -6.00 -4.93 3.73
C GLU A 116 -7.40 -4.54 4.21
N TYR A 117 -7.59 -3.28 4.58
CA TYR A 117 -8.90 -2.70 4.84
C TYR A 117 -9.18 -1.57 3.86
N HIS A 118 -10.33 -1.63 3.19
CA HIS A 118 -10.69 -0.71 2.13
C HIS A 118 -12.12 -0.16 2.30
N PRO A 119 -12.26 1.08 2.79
CA PRO A 119 -13.58 1.65 3.08
C PRO A 119 -14.33 2.18 1.87
N LEU A 120 -13.62 2.59 0.81
CA LEU A 120 -14.24 3.36 -0.29
C LEU A 120 -13.96 2.80 -1.68
N LEU A 121 -12.87 2.07 -1.87
CA LEU A 121 -12.43 1.59 -3.18
C LEU A 121 -11.84 0.21 -3.05
N VAL A 122 -12.13 -0.67 -4.00
CA VAL A 122 -11.51 -2.00 -4.09
C VAL A 122 -9.98 -1.90 -4.19
N PRO A 123 -9.19 -2.66 -3.39
CA PRO A 123 -7.72 -2.64 -3.44
C PRO A 123 -7.17 -3.06 -4.80
N GLY A 124 -6.01 -2.52 -5.17
CA GLY A 124 -5.40 -2.71 -6.49
C GLY A 124 -5.21 -4.18 -6.90
N LEU A 125 -4.89 -5.07 -5.97
CA LEU A 125 -4.72 -6.51 -6.21
C LEU A 125 -6.04 -7.24 -6.52
N LEU A 126 -7.18 -6.61 -6.23
CA LEU A 126 -8.51 -7.17 -6.49
C LEU A 126 -9.22 -6.52 -7.68
N GLN A 127 -8.64 -5.50 -8.31
CA GLN A 127 -9.30 -4.71 -9.36
C GLN A 127 -9.34 -5.41 -10.72
N THR A 128 -10.45 -5.26 -11.46
CA THR A 128 -10.51 -5.63 -12.88
C THR A 128 -9.77 -4.60 -13.74
N PRO A 129 -9.42 -4.92 -15.01
CA PRO A 129 -8.85 -3.94 -15.93
C PRO A 129 -9.76 -2.71 -16.10
N GLY A 130 -11.07 -2.91 -16.20
CA GLY A 130 -12.06 -1.83 -16.33
C GLY A 130 -12.07 -0.91 -15.12
N TYR A 131 -12.10 -1.48 -13.91
CA TYR A 131 -12.09 -0.70 -12.67
C TYR A 131 -10.77 0.05 -12.49
N ALA A 132 -9.64 -0.62 -12.75
CA ALA A 132 -8.31 -0.03 -12.70
C ALA A 132 -8.17 1.19 -13.61
N ARG A 133 -8.69 1.10 -14.85
CA ARG A 133 -8.67 2.17 -15.84
C ARG A 133 -9.41 3.41 -15.36
N ILE A 134 -10.63 3.25 -14.83
CA ILE A 134 -11.41 4.36 -14.27
C ILE A 134 -10.66 5.01 -13.11
N ARG A 135 -10.03 4.21 -12.25
CA ARG A 135 -9.29 4.78 -11.11
C ARG A 135 -8.06 5.57 -11.51
N ILE A 136 -7.30 5.08 -12.48
CA ILE A 136 -6.13 5.81 -13.00
C ILE A 136 -6.57 7.09 -13.70
N ALA A 137 -7.56 7.02 -14.60
CA ALA A 137 -8.06 8.18 -15.33
C ALA A 137 -8.57 9.29 -14.38
N SER A 138 -9.42 8.93 -13.42
CA SER A 138 -9.97 9.90 -12.47
C SER A 138 -8.93 10.53 -11.54
N ALA A 139 -7.83 9.85 -11.24
CA ALA A 139 -6.74 10.45 -10.47
C ALA A 139 -6.00 11.51 -11.31
N ARG A 140 -5.74 11.21 -12.58
CA ARG A 140 -5.12 12.15 -13.53
C ARG A 140 -5.98 13.38 -13.78
N ASP A 141 -7.30 13.22 -13.90
CA ASP A 141 -8.22 14.36 -14.07
C ASP A 141 -8.09 15.36 -12.91
N VAL A 142 -7.86 14.86 -11.68
CA VAL A 142 -7.64 15.72 -10.50
C VAL A 142 -6.29 16.43 -10.57
N GLU A 143 -5.23 15.74 -10.97
CA GLU A 143 -3.89 16.31 -11.14
C GLU A 143 -3.86 17.38 -12.24
N GLU A 144 -4.50 17.12 -13.38
CA GLU A 144 -4.66 18.08 -14.48
C GLU A 144 -5.47 19.30 -14.01
N ALA A 145 -6.57 19.09 -13.29
CA ALA A 145 -7.35 20.19 -12.72
C ALA A 145 -6.58 21.03 -11.69
N ALA A 146 -5.61 20.43 -11.01
CA ALA A 146 -4.70 21.12 -10.09
C ALA A 146 -3.63 21.94 -10.82
N GLY A 147 -3.36 21.67 -12.09
CA GLY A 147 -2.40 22.40 -12.93
C GLY A 147 -0.95 21.91 -12.82
N GLU A 148 -0.72 20.82 -12.08
CA GLU A 148 0.59 20.20 -11.87
C GLU A 148 0.51 18.69 -12.15
N PRO A 149 0.23 18.27 -13.41
CA PRO A 149 0.18 16.85 -13.72
C PRO A 149 1.57 16.23 -13.57
N ASP A 150 1.67 15.15 -12.80
CA ASP A 150 2.88 14.36 -12.75
C ASP A 150 3.13 13.72 -14.13
N VAL A 151 4.42 13.53 -14.47
CA VAL A 151 4.79 12.74 -15.66
C VAL A 151 4.43 11.28 -15.36
N THR A 152 3.27 10.86 -15.85
CA THR A 152 2.74 9.51 -15.73
C THR A 152 2.93 8.73 -17.03
N GLU A 153 2.91 7.40 -16.92
CA GLU A 153 2.89 6.52 -18.10
C GLU A 153 1.56 6.69 -18.85
N ASP A 154 1.32 6.01 -19.97
CA ASP A 154 -0.05 5.94 -20.49
C ASP A 154 -0.95 5.07 -19.57
N ILE A 155 -2.28 5.25 -19.66
CA ILE A 155 -3.22 4.56 -18.77
C ILE A 155 -3.14 3.03 -18.93
N GLU A 156 -2.93 2.51 -20.14
CA GLU A 156 -2.88 1.07 -20.38
C GLU A 156 -1.61 0.44 -19.82
N THR A 157 -0.49 1.15 -19.86
CA THR A 157 0.75 0.74 -19.19
C THR A 157 0.54 0.60 -17.68
N GLU A 158 -0.10 1.59 -17.04
CA GLU A 158 -0.41 1.50 -15.60
C GLU A 158 -1.41 0.39 -15.26
N VAL A 159 -2.43 0.17 -16.10
CA VAL A 159 -3.36 -0.95 -15.96
C VAL A 159 -2.61 -2.28 -16.06
N GLY A 160 -1.78 -2.44 -17.09
CA GLY A 160 -0.95 -3.64 -17.29
C GLY A 160 -0.03 -3.91 -16.10
N ALA A 161 0.56 -2.87 -15.53
CA ALA A 161 1.37 -3.00 -14.32
C ALA A 161 0.58 -3.46 -13.10
N ARG A 162 -0.65 -2.96 -12.92
CA ARG A 162 -1.54 -3.41 -11.84
C ARG A 162 -1.94 -4.88 -12.01
N LEU A 163 -2.27 -5.31 -13.22
CA LEU A 163 -2.61 -6.71 -13.52
C LEU A 163 -1.42 -7.65 -13.35
N ALA A 164 -0.22 -7.22 -13.73
CA ALA A 164 0.99 -7.99 -13.50
C ALA A 164 1.24 -8.23 -12.00
N ARG A 165 0.95 -7.23 -11.14
CA ARG A 165 1.02 -7.38 -9.67
C ARG A 165 -0.05 -8.35 -9.16
N GLN A 166 -1.28 -8.27 -9.64
CA GLN A 166 -2.38 -9.15 -9.24
C GLN A 166 -2.05 -10.65 -9.43
N SER A 167 -1.21 -10.99 -10.41
CA SER A 167 -0.73 -12.37 -10.61
C SER A 167 -0.07 -12.99 -9.37
N LEU A 168 0.32 -12.18 -8.38
CA LEU A 168 0.76 -12.62 -7.05
C LEU A 168 -0.22 -13.59 -6.38
N LEU A 169 -1.52 -13.35 -6.50
CA LEU A 169 -2.55 -14.15 -5.81
C LEU A 169 -2.69 -15.57 -6.37
N THR A 170 -2.18 -15.82 -7.58
CA THR A 170 -2.35 -17.09 -8.31
C THR A 170 -1.03 -17.84 -8.53
N ARG A 171 0.05 -17.50 -7.80
CA ARG A 171 1.40 -18.11 -7.94
C ARG A 171 1.54 -19.53 -7.37
N GLY A 172 0.45 -20.27 -7.21
CA GLY A 172 0.49 -21.61 -6.63
C GLY A 172 1.04 -21.59 -5.19
N PRO A 173 2.05 -22.43 -4.86
CA PRO A 173 2.52 -22.57 -3.48
C PRO A 173 3.19 -21.31 -2.91
N ASP A 174 3.69 -20.42 -3.76
CA ASP A 174 4.36 -19.17 -3.37
C ASP A 174 3.38 -17.97 -3.26
N ALA A 175 2.08 -18.21 -3.46
CA ALA A 175 1.08 -17.15 -3.31
C ALA A 175 0.92 -16.77 -1.82
N PRO A 176 0.92 -15.47 -1.47
CA PRO A 176 0.71 -15.06 -0.10
C PRO A 176 -0.72 -15.40 0.35
N ARG A 177 -0.88 -15.59 1.66
CA ARG A 177 -2.20 -15.49 2.27
C ARG A 177 -2.66 -14.04 2.17
N TYR A 178 -3.78 -13.82 1.51
CA TYR A 178 -4.34 -12.50 1.29
C TYR A 178 -5.68 -12.41 1.99
N THR A 179 -5.82 -11.46 2.92
CA THR A 179 -7.08 -11.18 3.60
C THR A 179 -7.49 -9.74 3.35
N ALA A 180 -8.72 -9.51 2.90
CA ALA A 180 -9.22 -8.14 2.74
C ALA A 180 -10.59 -7.97 3.40
N VAL A 181 -10.75 -6.87 4.12
CA VAL A 181 -12.04 -6.37 4.61
C VAL A 181 -12.47 -5.20 3.74
N LEU A 182 -13.56 -5.37 3.01
CA LEU A 182 -14.15 -4.37 2.13
C LEU A 182 -15.42 -3.84 2.77
N GLU A 183 -15.52 -2.53 2.93
CA GLU A 183 -16.82 -1.91 3.24
C GLU A 183 -17.76 -2.08 2.03
N GLU A 184 -19.05 -2.30 2.30
CA GLU A 184 -20.08 -2.37 1.26
C GLU A 184 -20.07 -1.16 0.33
N THR A 185 -19.69 0.02 0.85
CA THR A 185 -19.53 1.25 0.07
C THR A 185 -18.47 1.17 -1.01
N ALA A 186 -17.41 0.37 -0.82
CA ALA A 186 -16.37 0.13 -1.83
C ALA A 186 -16.89 -0.67 -3.03
N LEU A 187 -18.04 -1.34 -2.86
CA LEU A 187 -18.68 -2.21 -3.85
C LEU A 187 -19.91 -1.55 -4.51
N GLY A 188 -20.18 -0.28 -4.17
CA GLY A 188 -21.36 0.45 -4.61
C GLY A 188 -21.15 1.32 -5.86
N GLY A 189 -22.26 1.83 -6.40
CA GLY A 189 -22.34 2.62 -7.65
C GLY A 189 -21.50 3.91 -7.73
N ARG A 190 -20.92 4.38 -6.63
CA ARG A 190 -20.09 5.60 -6.61
C ARG A 190 -18.71 5.38 -7.22
N ALA A 191 -18.25 4.13 -7.29
CA ALA A 191 -16.89 3.80 -7.70
C ALA A 191 -16.71 3.70 -9.22
N GLY A 192 -17.79 3.55 -9.99
CA GLY A 192 -17.74 3.50 -11.45
C GLY A 192 -19.07 3.15 -12.10
N PRO A 193 -19.11 3.05 -13.44
CA PRO A 193 -20.26 2.59 -14.22
C PRO A 193 -20.72 1.17 -13.83
N ALA A 194 -22.01 0.89 -14.03
CA ALA A 194 -22.64 -0.34 -13.57
C ALA A 194 -22.10 -1.62 -14.23
N ASP A 195 -21.70 -1.56 -15.50
CA ASP A 195 -21.07 -2.67 -16.23
C ASP A 195 -19.70 -3.01 -15.63
N VAL A 196 -18.87 -2.00 -15.38
CA VAL A 196 -17.55 -2.17 -14.73
C VAL A 196 -17.69 -2.73 -13.33
N LEU A 197 -18.63 -2.21 -12.53
CA LEU A 197 -18.84 -2.69 -11.17
C LEU A 197 -19.36 -4.13 -11.13
N ARG A 198 -20.17 -4.54 -12.11
CA ARG A 198 -20.60 -5.94 -12.24
C ARG A 198 -19.44 -6.87 -12.57
N GLU A 199 -18.55 -6.45 -13.48
CA GLU A 199 -17.31 -7.18 -13.76
C GLU A 199 -16.46 -7.27 -12.49
N GLN A 200 -16.33 -6.16 -11.75
CA GLN A 200 -15.56 -6.09 -10.50
C GLN A 200 -16.11 -7.03 -9.42
N LEU A 201 -17.43 -7.08 -9.22
CA LEU A 201 -18.08 -8.00 -8.28
C LEU A 201 -17.89 -9.47 -8.71
N THR A 202 -17.91 -9.73 -10.01
CA THR A 202 -17.65 -11.08 -10.56
C THR A 202 -16.23 -11.51 -10.25
N GLN A 203 -15.24 -10.65 -10.48
CA GLN A 203 -13.85 -10.94 -10.14
C GLN A 203 -13.64 -11.15 -8.63
N LEU A 204 -14.27 -10.35 -7.77
CA LEU A 204 -14.19 -10.55 -6.33
C LEU A 204 -14.76 -11.91 -5.90
N TYR A 205 -15.87 -12.33 -6.51
CA TYR A 205 -16.43 -13.66 -6.28
C TYR A 205 -15.45 -14.78 -6.69
N GLU A 206 -14.82 -14.67 -7.85
CA GLU A 206 -13.84 -15.64 -8.33
C GLU A 206 -12.59 -15.68 -7.45
N LEU A 207 -12.06 -14.52 -7.06
CA LEU A 207 -10.91 -14.43 -6.16
C LEU A 207 -11.22 -15.01 -4.77
N ALA A 208 -12.42 -14.79 -4.24
CA ALA A 208 -12.86 -15.37 -2.97
C ALA A 208 -12.93 -16.91 -2.98
N MET A 209 -12.88 -17.56 -4.15
CA MET A 209 -12.80 -19.01 -4.27
C MET A 209 -11.37 -19.55 -4.22
N LEU A 210 -10.35 -18.69 -4.26
CA LEU A 210 -8.96 -19.12 -4.16
C LEU A 210 -8.62 -19.55 -2.72
N PRO A 211 -7.85 -20.63 -2.53
CA PRO A 211 -7.57 -21.18 -1.20
C PRO A 211 -6.72 -20.26 -0.30
N ASN A 212 -5.98 -19.32 -0.89
CA ASN A 212 -5.14 -18.36 -0.19
C ASN A 212 -5.78 -16.97 -0.03
N VAL A 213 -7.00 -16.77 -0.54
CA VAL A 213 -7.70 -15.47 -0.50
C VAL A 213 -8.90 -15.56 0.42
N THR A 214 -8.97 -14.67 1.41
CA THR A 214 -10.12 -14.52 2.30
C THR A 214 -10.68 -13.10 2.16
N LEU A 215 -11.91 -12.99 1.66
CA LEU A 215 -12.60 -11.71 1.56
C LEU A 215 -13.68 -11.62 2.64
N HIS A 216 -13.77 -10.46 3.26
CA HIS A 216 -14.79 -10.07 4.22
C HIS A 216 -15.53 -8.84 3.71
N VAL A 217 -16.86 -8.85 3.77
CA VAL A 217 -17.67 -7.66 3.53
C VAL A 217 -18.19 -7.13 4.86
N LEU A 218 -17.83 -5.87 5.16
CA LEU A 218 -18.41 -5.12 6.26
C LEU A 218 -19.64 -4.39 5.72
N THR A 219 -20.83 -4.79 6.19
CA THR A 219 -22.09 -4.22 5.70
C THR A 219 -22.41 -2.93 6.42
N ARG A 220 -23.21 -2.07 5.76
CA ARG A 220 -23.52 -0.70 6.24
C ARG A 220 -23.94 -0.60 7.71
N ASP A 221 -24.72 -1.56 8.18
CA ASP A 221 -25.32 -1.53 9.52
C ASP A 221 -24.51 -2.35 10.55
N THR A 222 -23.32 -2.82 10.17
CA THR A 222 -22.44 -3.57 11.08
C THR A 222 -21.81 -2.64 12.11
N GLN A 223 -21.96 -2.98 13.39
CA GLN A 223 -21.29 -2.27 14.47
C GLN A 223 -19.88 -2.83 14.69
N ALA A 224 -18.86 -2.05 14.35
CA ALA A 224 -17.48 -2.36 14.71
C ALA A 224 -17.27 -2.29 16.23
N SER A 225 -16.33 -3.11 16.74
CA SER A 225 -15.99 -3.14 18.16
C SER A 225 -15.61 -1.76 18.68
N GLY A 226 -16.23 -1.34 19.79
CA GLY A 226 -15.97 -0.05 20.41
C GLY A 226 -16.29 1.17 19.53
N TRP A 227 -17.08 1.01 18.46
CA TRP A 227 -17.45 2.08 17.52
C TRP A 227 -16.27 2.70 16.77
N TYR A 228 -15.13 2.01 16.74
CA TYR A 228 -13.95 2.49 16.04
C TYR A 228 -13.91 1.97 14.61
N LEU A 229 -13.89 2.88 13.64
CA LEU A 229 -13.60 2.58 12.23
C LEU A 229 -12.35 3.33 11.78
N PRO A 230 -11.44 2.69 11.01
CA PRO A 230 -10.30 3.39 10.44
C PRO A 230 -10.75 4.46 9.44
N PRO A 231 -10.19 5.69 9.48
CA PRO A 231 -10.59 6.77 8.60
C PRO A 231 -10.09 6.62 7.15
N THR A 232 -9.12 5.75 6.91
CA THR A 232 -8.44 5.57 5.63
C THR A 232 -8.22 4.09 5.34
N ALA A 233 -7.99 3.76 4.06
CA ALA A 233 -7.50 2.44 3.68
C ALA A 233 -6.12 2.19 4.28
N PHE A 234 -5.83 0.92 4.60
CA PHE A 234 -4.49 0.51 5.03
C PHE A 234 -4.21 -0.94 4.66
N SER A 235 -2.92 -1.24 4.51
CA SER A 235 -2.41 -2.58 4.24
C SER A 235 -1.31 -2.94 5.24
N LEU A 236 -1.35 -4.17 5.76
CA LEU A 236 -0.35 -4.77 6.61
C LEU A 236 0.37 -5.86 5.82
N TYR A 237 1.69 -5.78 5.77
CA TYR A 237 2.56 -6.67 5.02
C TYR A 237 3.45 -7.45 5.98
N ARG A 238 3.39 -8.78 5.90
CA ARG A 238 4.27 -9.69 6.65
C ARG A 238 5.08 -10.55 5.70
N PHE A 239 6.37 -10.65 5.98
CA PHE A 239 7.38 -11.21 5.08
C PHE A 239 7.79 -12.63 5.47
N THR A 240 8.39 -13.36 4.53
CA THR A 240 8.87 -14.74 4.75
C THR A 240 9.93 -14.81 5.85
N ASP A 241 10.86 -13.87 5.83
CA ASP A 241 11.93 -13.77 6.81
C ASP A 241 11.40 -13.08 8.09
N PRO A 242 11.40 -13.72 9.25
CA PRO A 242 10.95 -13.11 10.50
C PRO A 242 11.77 -11.89 10.94
N GLN A 243 12.97 -11.70 10.40
CA GLN A 243 13.81 -10.53 10.65
C GLN A 243 13.48 -9.35 9.73
N ASP A 244 12.74 -9.58 8.64
CA ASP A 244 12.28 -8.50 7.79
C ASP A 244 11.12 -7.76 8.49
N PRO A 245 11.20 -6.43 8.68
CA PRO A 245 10.23 -5.71 9.49
C PRO A 245 8.88 -5.65 8.80
N GLU A 246 7.84 -6.14 9.48
CA GLU A 246 6.45 -5.94 9.06
C GLU A 246 6.18 -4.46 8.73
N THR A 247 5.33 -4.23 7.74
CA THR A 247 5.10 -2.88 7.22
C THR A 247 3.61 -2.57 7.20
N LEU A 248 3.26 -1.41 7.75
CA LEU A 248 1.99 -0.74 7.53
C LEU A 248 2.15 0.21 6.35
N ALA A 249 1.21 0.17 5.41
CA ALA A 249 1.02 1.21 4.40
C ALA A 249 -0.37 1.83 4.56
N ILE A 250 -0.44 3.16 4.53
CA ILE A 250 -1.69 3.93 4.52
C ILE A 250 -1.79 4.60 3.17
N GLU A 251 -2.87 4.29 2.46
CA GLU A 251 -3.23 4.88 1.17
C GLU A 251 -4.15 6.08 1.39
N SER A 252 -3.64 7.29 1.13
CA SER A 252 -4.38 8.54 1.29
C SER A 252 -4.64 9.27 -0.04
N GLY A 253 -4.57 8.56 -1.17
CA GLY A 253 -4.79 9.09 -2.51
C GLY A 253 -3.48 9.57 -3.15
N PHE A 254 -3.18 10.86 -3.03
CA PHE A 254 -1.99 11.50 -3.61
C PHE A 254 -0.75 11.39 -2.72
N LEU A 255 -0.93 11.06 -1.44
CA LEU A 255 0.14 10.78 -0.51
C LEU A 255 -0.04 9.38 0.05
N ASN A 256 1.07 8.70 0.31
CA ASN A 256 1.08 7.42 1.00
C ASN A 256 2.06 7.49 2.16
N THR A 257 1.71 6.85 3.27
CA THR A 257 2.58 6.76 4.44
C THR A 257 2.90 5.30 4.72
N MET A 258 4.16 5.00 5.02
CA MET A 258 4.59 3.68 5.42
C MET A 258 5.30 3.73 6.77
N SER A 259 5.06 2.72 7.61
CA SER A 259 5.68 2.59 8.93
C SER A 259 6.02 1.14 9.25
N THR A 260 7.15 0.95 9.94
CA THR A 260 7.59 -0.33 10.53
C THR A 260 7.61 -0.26 12.06
N GLU A 261 7.04 0.79 12.66
CA GLU A 261 7.03 0.96 14.11
C GLU A 261 6.05 -0.03 14.76
N ALA A 262 6.59 -0.95 15.58
CA ALA A 262 5.82 -2.02 16.24
C ALA A 262 4.59 -1.50 17.01
N LYS A 263 4.72 -0.37 17.72
CA LYS A 263 3.59 0.21 18.49
C LYS A 263 2.44 0.66 17.59
N ILE A 264 2.75 1.22 16.41
CA ILE A 264 1.75 1.64 15.44
C ILE A 264 1.15 0.40 14.77
N LEU A 265 1.99 -0.52 14.29
CA LEU A 265 1.56 -1.79 13.68
C LEU A 265 0.57 -2.56 14.57
N ASN A 266 0.89 -2.73 15.85
CA ASN A 266 0.05 -3.49 16.77
C ASN A 266 -1.35 -2.88 16.92
N ARG A 267 -1.50 -1.55 16.86
CA ARG A 267 -2.82 -0.90 16.88
C ARG A 267 -3.62 -1.25 15.62
N TYR A 268 -3.00 -1.20 14.45
CA TYR A 268 -3.67 -1.55 13.20
C TYR A 268 -4.01 -3.04 13.11
N LYS A 269 -3.18 -3.94 13.66
CA LYS A 269 -3.50 -5.36 13.77
C LYS A 269 -4.75 -5.62 14.61
N VAL A 270 -4.83 -5.01 15.81
CA VAL A 270 -6.01 -5.12 16.68
C VAL A 270 -7.27 -4.61 15.96
N VAL A 271 -7.16 -3.47 15.28
CA VAL A 271 -8.26 -2.92 14.50
C VAL A 271 -8.66 -3.84 13.35
N PHE A 272 -7.69 -4.42 12.63
CA PHE A 272 -7.96 -5.38 11.56
C PHE A 272 -8.69 -6.63 12.08
N GLU A 273 -8.26 -7.18 13.22
CA GLU A 273 -8.95 -8.30 13.87
C GLU A 273 -10.39 -7.96 14.26
N TRP A 274 -10.64 -6.75 14.78
CA TRP A 274 -11.99 -6.27 15.09
C TRP A 274 -12.86 -6.18 13.83
N LEU A 275 -12.30 -5.68 12.73
CA LEU A 275 -12.99 -5.59 11.44
C LEU A 275 -13.33 -6.98 10.90
N CYS A 276 -12.39 -7.92 10.89
CA CYS A 276 -12.65 -9.30 10.47
C CYS A 276 -13.70 -9.99 11.34
N THR A 277 -13.72 -9.71 12.64
CA THR A 277 -14.71 -10.28 13.58
C THR A 277 -16.11 -9.70 13.34
N ALA A 278 -16.20 -8.42 13.01
CA ALA A 278 -17.48 -7.75 12.79
C ALA A 278 -18.06 -8.04 11.40
N ALA A 279 -17.20 -8.12 10.38
CA ALA A 279 -17.59 -8.35 9.00
C ALA A 279 -18.22 -9.73 8.78
N LEU A 280 -18.88 -9.90 7.63
CA LEU A 280 -19.41 -11.21 7.23
C LEU A 280 -18.28 -12.26 7.20
N PRO A 281 -18.52 -13.48 7.73
CA PRO A 281 -17.62 -14.61 7.53
C PRO A 281 -17.34 -14.85 6.04
N ALA A 282 -16.24 -15.53 5.71
CA ALA A 282 -15.83 -15.74 4.32
C ALA A 282 -16.92 -16.46 3.48
N SER A 283 -17.62 -17.44 4.06
CA SER A 283 -18.75 -18.15 3.42
C SER A 283 -19.91 -17.22 3.07
N ASP A 284 -20.20 -16.31 3.99
CA ASP A 284 -21.33 -15.40 3.91
C ASP A 284 -20.99 -14.23 2.97
N THR A 285 -19.73 -13.80 2.97
CA THR A 285 -19.17 -12.87 1.99
C THR A 285 -19.25 -13.44 0.58
N LEU A 286 -18.88 -14.71 0.37
CA LEU A 286 -19.00 -15.36 -0.93
C LEU A 286 -20.47 -15.40 -1.41
N SER A 287 -21.39 -15.71 -0.50
CA SER A 287 -22.84 -15.70 -0.76
C SER A 287 -23.34 -14.29 -1.08
N TRP A 288 -22.87 -13.28 -0.34
CA TRP A 288 -23.19 -11.87 -0.55
C TRP A 288 -22.72 -11.40 -1.93
N LEU A 289 -21.47 -11.70 -2.32
CA LEU A 289 -20.91 -11.35 -3.63
C LEU A 289 -21.69 -12.01 -4.77
N ASN A 290 -22.08 -13.28 -4.60
CA ASN A 290 -22.91 -14.00 -5.55
C ASN A 290 -24.28 -13.34 -5.77
N GLN A 291 -24.90 -12.84 -4.70
CA GLN A 291 -26.16 -12.10 -4.81
C GLN A 291 -25.92 -10.72 -5.44
N ALA A 292 -24.90 -9.99 -5.01
CA ALA A 292 -24.61 -8.63 -5.44
C ALA A 292 -24.36 -8.54 -6.96
N ARG A 293 -23.64 -9.51 -7.56
CA ARG A 293 -23.42 -9.55 -9.03
C ARG A 293 -24.70 -9.69 -9.85
N GLY A 294 -25.76 -10.27 -9.26
CA GLY A 294 -27.05 -10.47 -9.91
C GLY A 294 -28.06 -9.34 -9.67
N ARG A 295 -27.80 -8.44 -8.72
CA ARG A 295 -28.68 -7.29 -8.45
C ARG A 295 -28.49 -6.22 -9.53
N PRO A 296 -29.56 -5.51 -9.94
CA PRO A 296 -29.40 -4.23 -10.60
C PRO A 296 -28.55 -3.35 -9.68
N LEU A 297 -27.41 -2.88 -10.17
CA LEU A 297 -26.70 -1.80 -9.51
C LEU A 297 -27.55 -0.57 -9.77
N ASP A 298 -28.42 -0.24 -8.81
CA ASP A 298 -29.36 0.87 -8.95
C ASP A 298 -28.59 2.10 -9.44
N ALA A 299 -29.03 2.64 -10.58
CA ALA A 299 -28.79 4.04 -10.86
C ALA A 299 -29.32 4.79 -9.65
N ALA A 300 -28.47 5.59 -9.01
CA ALA A 300 -28.85 6.37 -7.83
C ALA A 300 -30.26 6.94 -8.06
N PRO A 301 -31.22 6.74 -7.13
CA PRO A 301 -32.54 7.33 -7.30
C PRO A 301 -32.31 8.80 -7.61
N SER A 302 -32.84 9.26 -8.75
CA SER A 302 -32.75 10.67 -9.14
C SER A 302 -33.19 11.46 -7.92
N SER A 303 -32.26 12.19 -7.31
CA SER A 303 -32.55 12.92 -6.09
C SER A 303 -33.74 13.82 -6.39
N THR A 304 -34.90 13.49 -5.81
CA THR A 304 -36.08 14.35 -5.78
C THR A 304 -35.92 15.48 -4.76
N ALA A 305 -34.73 15.64 -4.17
CA ALA A 305 -34.36 16.92 -3.58
C ALA A 305 -34.33 17.95 -4.71
N ALA A 306 -35.49 18.60 -4.90
CA ALA A 306 -35.53 19.94 -5.42
C ALA A 306 -34.61 20.74 -4.51
N PHE A 307 -33.38 20.97 -4.97
CA PHE A 307 -32.60 22.10 -4.48
C PHE A 307 -33.45 23.31 -4.84
N GLY A 308 -34.29 23.76 -3.90
CA GLY A 308 -34.96 25.04 -4.01
C GLY A 308 -33.88 26.05 -4.38
N ALA A 309 -34.14 26.84 -5.44
CA ALA A 309 -33.17 27.79 -5.97
C ALA A 309 -32.58 28.60 -4.82
N ALA A 310 -31.38 28.20 -4.37
CA ALA A 310 -30.65 28.98 -3.40
C ALA A 310 -30.29 30.24 -4.15
N ALA A 311 -31.02 31.32 -3.87
CA ALA A 311 -30.65 32.64 -4.35
C ALA A 311 -29.16 32.80 -4.03
N PRO A 312 -28.31 33.06 -5.03
CA PRO A 312 -26.89 33.21 -4.78
C PRO A 312 -26.72 34.29 -3.72
N PRO A 313 -25.96 34.06 -2.64
CA PRO A 313 -25.71 35.09 -1.66
C PRO A 313 -25.15 36.30 -2.42
N ALA A 314 -25.77 37.47 -2.19
CA ALA A 314 -25.43 38.71 -2.88
C ALA A 314 -23.90 38.86 -2.90
N GLN A 315 -23.33 38.90 -4.12
CA GLN A 315 -21.90 39.00 -4.36
C GLN A 315 -21.35 40.25 -3.68
N ARG A 316 -20.81 40.10 -2.46
CA ARG A 316 -19.71 40.96 -2.04
C ARG A 316 -18.50 40.51 -2.83
N ARG A 317 -18.14 41.27 -3.86
CA ARG A 317 -16.96 41.08 -4.70
C ARG A 317 -15.73 40.76 -3.84
N ARG A 318 -15.43 39.47 -3.70
CA ARG A 318 -14.10 38.93 -3.40
C ARG A 318 -13.78 37.97 -4.53
N ARG A 319 -12.62 38.14 -5.15
CA ARG A 319 -12.10 37.34 -6.26
C ARG A 319 -12.25 35.83 -5.97
N PRO A 320 -12.53 34.98 -6.97
CA PRO A 320 -12.44 33.53 -6.79
C PRO A 320 -10.96 33.17 -6.83
N GLY A 321 -10.30 33.09 -5.69
CA GLY A 321 -9.05 32.35 -5.62
C GLY A 321 -9.40 30.87 -5.66
N ARG A 322 -8.99 30.13 -6.68
CA ARG A 322 -8.95 28.67 -6.57
C ARG A 322 -8.10 28.33 -5.33
N LEU A 323 -8.46 27.29 -4.58
CA LEU A 323 -7.59 26.77 -3.50
C LEU A 323 -6.19 26.37 -4.00
N THR A 324 -6.01 26.28 -5.32
CA THR A 324 -4.77 25.96 -6.04
C THR A 324 -3.99 27.19 -6.53
N GLU A 325 -4.47 28.42 -6.33
CA GLU A 325 -3.70 29.63 -6.69
C GLU A 325 -2.85 30.05 -5.49
N ARG A 326 -1.55 29.71 -5.52
CA ARG A 326 -0.49 30.31 -4.69
C ARG A 326 0.70 30.69 -5.54
#